data_AF-A0A834I9E2-F1
#
_entry.id   AF-A0A834I9E2-F1
#
_cell.length_a   1.000
_cell.length_b   1.000
_cell.length_c   1.000
_cell.angle_alpha   90.00
_cell.angle_beta   90.00
_cell.angle_gamma   90.00
#
_symmetry.space_group_name_H-M   'P 1'
#
loop_
_entity.id
_entity.type
_entity.pdbx_description
1 polymer ?
#
loop_
_entity_poly.entity_id
_entity_poly.type
_entity_poly.pdbx_seq_one_letter_code
_entity_poly.pdbx_strand_id
1 'polypeptide(L)'
;MRHQDGTVREEFMMIQKWLSDKSLEEIEQLNDLAKQHFIDEGITFTVYGDDAGTERTIPFDIVPRIIEKKQWDIISAGCKQRVKALNAFLNDVYHEQAILKDSVIPAEQVLQHEAYQPW
;
A
#
# COMPACT_ATOMS: atom_id res chain seq x y z
N MET A 1 -0.40 -2.41 -17.74
CA MET A 1 -0.54 -3.65 -18.52
C MET A 1 0.10 -3.52 -19.91
N ARG A 2 -0.08 -2.39 -20.62
CA ARG A 2 0.53 -2.17 -21.94
C ARG A 2 1.73 -1.22 -21.90
N HIS A 3 2.62 -1.35 -22.87
CA HIS A 3 3.64 -0.37 -23.23
C HIS A 3 2.99 0.84 -23.94
N GLN A 4 3.78 1.90 -24.16
CA GLN A 4 3.29 3.13 -24.84
C GLN A 4 2.87 2.87 -26.30
N ASP A 5 3.44 1.86 -26.95
CA ASP A 5 3.08 1.41 -28.29
C ASP A 5 1.81 0.53 -28.34
N GLY A 6 1.17 0.29 -27.19
CA GLY A 6 -0.03 -0.52 -27.06
C GLY A 6 0.21 -2.03 -26.93
N THR A 7 1.45 -2.51 -27.04
CA THR A 7 1.80 -3.92 -26.81
C THR A 7 1.63 -4.30 -25.35
N VAL A 8 1.25 -5.55 -25.06
CA VAL A 8 1.07 -6.01 -23.67
C VAL A 8 2.44 -6.40 -23.10
N ARG A 9 2.71 -5.95 -21.87
CA ARG A 9 3.92 -6.29 -21.12
C ARG A 9 3.93 -7.79 -20.84
N GLU A 10 5.09 -8.43 -20.98
CA GLU A 10 5.25 -9.89 -20.89
C GLU A 10 4.65 -10.48 -19.59
N GLU A 11 4.91 -9.84 -18.46
CA GLU A 11 4.42 -10.28 -17.16
C GLU A 11 2.88 -10.23 -17.04
N PHE A 12 2.19 -9.48 -17.90
CA PHE A 12 0.73 -9.39 -17.95
C PHE A 12 0.09 -10.34 -18.97
N MET A 13 0.85 -11.09 -19.75
CA MET A 13 0.32 -11.98 -20.80
C MET A 13 -0.64 -13.04 -20.26
N MET A 14 -0.34 -13.61 -19.08
CA MET A 14 -1.20 -14.63 -18.46
C MET A 14 -2.57 -14.04 -18.06
N ILE A 15 -2.59 -12.85 -17.49
CA ILE A 15 -3.84 -12.15 -17.13
C ILE A 15 -4.58 -11.70 -18.38
N GLN A 16 -3.88 -11.17 -19.37
CA GLN A 16 -4.51 -10.79 -20.64
C GLN A 16 -5.23 -11.99 -21.26
N LYS A 17 -4.59 -13.16 -21.29
CA LYS A 17 -5.21 -14.39 -21.80
C LYS A 17 -6.44 -14.74 -20.97
N TRP A 18 -6.30 -14.79 -19.64
CA TRP A 18 -7.42 -15.08 -18.73
C TRP A 18 -8.61 -14.12 -18.89
N LEU A 19 -8.34 -12.83 -19.11
CA LEU A 19 -9.37 -11.82 -19.38
C LEU A 19 -10.00 -12.00 -20.77
N SER A 20 -9.22 -12.39 -21.77
CA SER A 20 -9.71 -12.59 -23.15
C SER A 20 -10.58 -13.84 -23.27
N ASP A 21 -10.35 -14.84 -22.41
CA ASP A 21 -11.11 -16.09 -22.35
C ASP A 21 -12.44 -15.93 -21.57
N LYS A 22 -12.78 -14.73 -21.08
CA LYS A 22 -13.99 -14.45 -20.29
C LYS A 22 -14.88 -13.40 -20.93
N SER A 23 -16.18 -13.62 -20.80
CA SER A 23 -17.21 -12.62 -21.08
C SER A 23 -17.26 -11.56 -19.97
N LEU A 24 -17.83 -10.39 -20.28
CA LEU A 24 -18.04 -9.34 -19.30
C LEU A 24 -18.93 -9.80 -18.13
N GLU A 25 -19.96 -10.59 -18.43
CA GLU A 25 -20.89 -11.14 -17.42
C GLU A 25 -20.16 -12.06 -16.43
N GLU A 26 -19.26 -12.93 -16.90
CA GLU A 26 -18.45 -13.77 -16.02
C GLU A 26 -17.51 -12.96 -15.12
N ILE A 27 -16.96 -11.86 -15.64
CA ILE A 27 -16.10 -10.95 -14.87
C ILE A 27 -16.91 -10.23 -13.78
N GLU A 28 -18.13 -9.78 -14.10
CA GLU A 28 -19.04 -9.16 -13.13
C GLU A 28 -19.44 -10.15 -12.02
N GLN A 29 -19.79 -11.38 -12.39
CA GLN A 29 -20.10 -12.45 -11.42
C GLN A 29 -18.92 -12.75 -10.50
N LEU A 30 -17.69 -12.83 -11.02
CA LEU A 30 -16.49 -13.02 -10.22
C LEU A 30 -16.26 -11.85 -9.26
N ASN A 31 -16.52 -10.62 -9.70
CA ASN A 31 -16.41 -9.43 -8.86
C ASN A 31 -17.42 -9.45 -7.72
N ASP A 32 -18.67 -9.84 -7.98
CA ASP A 32 -19.70 -9.93 -6.95
C ASP A 32 -19.43 -11.06 -5.96
N LEU A 33 -18.94 -12.22 -6.43
CA LEU A 33 -18.46 -13.29 -5.57
C LEU A 33 -17.31 -12.84 -4.67
N ALA A 34 -16.34 -12.10 -5.21
CA ALA A 34 -15.24 -11.55 -4.42
C ALA A 34 -15.72 -10.55 -3.36
N LYS A 35 -16.70 -9.70 -3.69
CA LYS A 35 -17.30 -8.78 -2.71
C LYS A 35 -18.02 -9.53 -1.59
N GLN A 36 -18.80 -10.57 -1.91
CA GLN A 36 -19.48 -11.37 -0.90
C GLN A 36 -18.48 -12.06 0.03
N HIS A 37 -17.39 -12.60 -0.52
CA HIS A 37 -16.32 -13.18 0.29
C HIS A 37 -15.71 -12.18 1.29
N PHE A 38 -15.61 -10.90 0.94
CA PHE A 38 -15.13 -9.87 1.88
C PHE A 38 -16.15 -9.60 3.00
N ILE A 39 -17.45 -9.69 2.72
CA ILE A 39 -18.51 -9.57 3.74
C ILE A 39 -18.46 -10.77 4.69
N ASP A 40 -18.39 -11.98 4.13
CA ASP A 40 -18.42 -13.23 4.91
C ASP A 40 -17.21 -13.34 5.86
N GLU A 41 -16.04 -12.83 5.45
CA GLU A 41 -14.82 -12.79 6.26
C GLU A 41 -14.75 -11.58 7.21
N GLY A 42 -15.76 -10.71 7.22
CA GLY A 42 -15.78 -9.51 8.07
C GLY A 42 -14.72 -8.46 7.69
N ILE A 43 -14.29 -8.43 6.43
CA ILE A 43 -13.34 -7.44 5.90
C ILE A 43 -14.10 -6.16 5.58
N THR A 44 -14.49 -5.44 6.63
CA THR A 44 -15.24 -4.18 6.56
C THR A 44 -14.40 -3.01 7.08
N PHE A 45 -14.76 -1.79 6.69
CA PHE A 45 -14.20 -0.58 7.27
C PHE A 45 -15.32 0.35 7.75
N THR A 46 -15.05 1.03 8.86
CA THR A 46 -15.96 2.03 9.43
C THR A 46 -15.71 3.37 8.75
N VAL A 47 -16.75 3.92 8.10
CA VAL A 47 -16.72 5.30 7.62
C VAL A 47 -17.05 6.21 8.79
N TYR A 48 -16.07 6.95 9.30
CA TYR A 48 -16.30 8.02 10.26
C TYR A 48 -16.75 9.27 9.50
N GLY A 49 -18.02 9.67 9.61
CA GLY A 49 -18.49 10.92 9.00
C GLY A 49 -20.01 11.04 8.76
N ASP A 50 -20.73 9.92 8.65
CA ASP A 50 -22.20 9.92 8.59
C ASP A 50 -22.74 9.29 9.89
N ASP A 51 -23.80 9.88 10.48
CA ASP A 51 -24.49 9.45 11.72
C ASP A 51 -25.03 8.01 11.70
N ALA A 52 -24.81 7.26 10.61
CA ALA A 52 -25.06 5.85 10.51
C ALA A 52 -23.71 5.13 10.44
N GLY A 53 -23.32 4.44 11.51
CA GLY A 53 -22.22 3.46 11.55
C GLY A 53 -22.49 2.32 10.56
N THR A 54 -22.39 2.64 9.28
CA THR A 54 -22.71 1.76 8.17
C THR A 54 -21.41 1.11 7.78
N GLU A 55 -21.21 -0.13 8.20
CA GLU A 55 -20.09 -0.93 7.73
C GLU A 55 -20.12 -1.00 6.21
N ARG A 56 -18.98 -0.70 5.56
CA ARG A 56 -18.82 -0.85 4.12
C ARG A 56 -17.72 -1.88 3.84
N THR A 57 -17.89 -2.63 2.76
CA THR A 57 -16.82 -3.50 2.25
C THR A 57 -15.72 -2.66 1.63
N ILE A 58 -14.48 -3.08 1.84
CA ILE A 58 -13.34 -2.48 1.16
C ILE A 58 -13.54 -2.69 -0.36
N PRO A 59 -13.44 -1.64 -1.19
CA PRO A 59 -13.48 -1.81 -2.64
C PRO A 59 -12.39 -2.79 -3.09
N PHE A 60 -12.79 -3.82 -3.82
CA PHE A 60 -11.90 -4.87 -4.30
C PHE A 60 -11.88 -4.90 -5.83
N ASP A 61 -10.69 -5.13 -6.40
CA ASP A 61 -10.49 -5.34 -7.83
C ASP A 61 -9.97 -6.76 -8.06
N ILE A 62 -10.68 -7.53 -8.87
CA ILE A 62 -10.32 -8.92 -9.21
C ILE A 62 -9.11 -9.00 -10.14
N VAL A 63 -8.71 -7.89 -10.76
CA VAL A 63 -7.56 -7.82 -11.67
C VAL A 63 -6.32 -7.37 -10.87
N PRO A 64 -5.39 -8.27 -10.55
CA PRO A 64 -4.27 -7.93 -9.69
C PRO A 64 -3.25 -7.03 -10.38
N ARG A 65 -2.56 -6.23 -9.56
CA ARG A 65 -1.37 -5.51 -9.97
C ARG A 65 -0.17 -6.45 -9.93
N ILE A 66 0.28 -6.92 -11.09
CA ILE A 66 1.48 -7.75 -11.20
C ILE A 66 2.74 -6.92 -10.91
N ILE A 67 3.60 -7.45 -10.05
CA ILE A 67 4.94 -6.92 -9.75
C ILE A 67 5.93 -8.07 -10.00
N GLU A 68 6.90 -7.86 -10.88
CA GLU A 68 7.90 -8.89 -11.17
C GLU A 68 8.81 -9.10 -9.96
N LYS A 69 9.33 -10.33 -9.79
CA LYS A 69 10.23 -10.67 -8.69
C LYS A 69 11.40 -9.69 -8.56
N LYS A 70 12.08 -9.38 -9.67
CA LYS A 70 13.22 -8.43 -9.68
C LYS A 70 12.83 -7.03 -9.20
N GLN A 71 11.61 -6.57 -9.51
CA GLN A 71 11.10 -5.28 -9.05
C GLN A 71 10.78 -5.36 -7.55
N TRP A 72 10.13 -6.44 -7.12
CA TRP A 72 9.79 -6.66 -5.73
C TRP A 72 11.02 -6.81 -4.83
N ASP A 73 12.07 -7.48 -5.30
CA ASP A 73 13.33 -7.63 -4.55
C ASP A 73 13.92 -6.25 -4.22
N ILE A 74 13.93 -5.32 -5.19
CA ILE A 74 14.41 -3.95 -4.99
C ILE A 74 13.51 -3.19 -4.03
N ILE A 75 12.19 -3.22 -4.26
CA ILE A 75 11.20 -2.50 -3.42
C ILE A 75 11.29 -2.99 -1.98
N SER A 76 11.23 -4.31 -1.78
CA SER A 76 11.22 -4.90 -0.44
C SER A 76 12.52 -4.65 0.32
N ALA A 77 13.67 -4.71 -0.35
CA ALA A 77 14.96 -4.35 0.27
C ALA A 77 15.01 -2.87 0.67
N GLY A 78 14.58 -1.97 -0.22
CA GLY A 78 14.52 -0.53 0.06
C GLY A 78 13.56 -0.19 1.20
N CYS A 79 12.37 -0.80 1.22
CA CYS A 79 11.40 -0.65 2.31
C CYS A 79 11.99 -1.09 3.65
N LYS A 80 12.63 -2.27 3.71
CA LYS A 80 13.27 -2.77 4.94
C LYS A 80 14.37 -1.84 5.44
N GLN A 81 15.23 -1.38 4.53
CA GLN A 81 16.29 -0.42 4.86
C GLN A 81 15.69 0.88 5.43
N ARG A 82 14.67 1.43 4.77
CA ARG A 82 14.06 2.71 5.17
C ARG A 82 13.34 2.61 6.51
N VAL A 83 12.58 1.53 6.75
CA VAL A 83 11.92 1.30 8.05
C VAL A 83 12.96 1.19 9.17
N LYS A 84 14.08 0.49 8.93
CA LYS A 84 15.17 0.41 9.92
C LYS A 84 15.74 1.80 10.25
N ALA A 85 15.99 2.63 9.24
CA ALA A 85 16.48 3.98 9.44
C ALA A 85 15.47 4.87 10.18
N LEU A 86 14.18 4.79 9.83
CA LEU A 86 13.11 5.55 10.48
C LEU A 86 12.96 5.15 11.96
N ASN A 87 13.02 3.86 12.28
CA ASN A 87 12.97 3.40 13.67
C ASN A 87 14.19 3.85 14.47
N ALA A 88 15.39 3.80 13.88
CA ALA A 88 16.61 4.29 14.52
C ALA A 88 16.55 5.81 14.74
N PHE A 89 16.04 6.57 13.75
CA PHE A 89 15.85 8.01 13.85
C PHE A 89 14.85 8.36 14.96
N LEU A 90 13.69 7.71 15.01
CA LEU A 90 12.71 7.92 16.07
C LEU A 90 13.34 7.62 17.43
N ASN A 91 14.02 6.48 17.58
CA ASN A 91 14.71 6.16 18.83
C ASN A 91 15.70 7.26 19.22
N ASP A 92 16.56 7.69 18.30
CA ASP A 92 17.59 8.69 18.58
C ASP A 92 17.01 10.05 18.95
N VAL A 93 16.04 10.59 18.19
CA VAL A 93 15.37 11.87 18.47
C VAL A 93 14.76 11.91 19.87
N TYR A 94 14.30 10.77 20.33
CA TYR A 94 13.63 10.60 21.60
C TYR A 94 14.60 10.26 22.76
N HIS A 95 15.86 9.96 22.47
CA HIS A 95 16.84 9.61 23.50
C HIS A 95 18.10 10.47 23.35
N GLU A 96 19.15 9.92 22.73
CA GLU A 96 20.49 10.53 22.71
C GLU A 96 20.57 11.76 21.80
N GLN A 97 19.65 11.94 20.86
CA GLN A 97 19.58 13.04 19.90
C GLN A 97 20.90 13.26 19.16
N ALA A 98 21.64 12.18 18.87
CA ALA A 98 22.94 12.22 18.23
C ALA A 98 22.85 12.87 16.84
N ILE A 99 21.84 12.51 16.04
CA ILE A 99 21.64 13.05 14.69
C ILE A 99 21.40 14.58 14.67
N LEU A 100 20.85 15.11 15.77
CA LEU A 100 20.62 16.55 15.95
C LEU A 100 21.88 17.25 16.47
N LYS A 101 22.56 16.64 17.45
CA LYS A 101 23.83 17.14 18.02
C LYS A 101 24.94 17.19 16.96
N ASP A 102 24.97 16.20 16.08
CA ASP A 102 25.90 16.11 14.96
C ASP A 102 25.49 17.01 13.77
N SER A 103 24.37 17.74 13.89
CA SER A 103 23.86 18.68 12.88
C SER A 103 23.59 18.06 11.51
N VAL A 104 23.38 16.74 11.44
CA VAL A 104 22.95 16.06 10.21
C VAL A 104 21.52 16.45 9.87
N ILE A 105 20.67 16.65 10.89
CA ILE A 105 19.33 17.23 10.76
C ILE A 105 19.23 18.42 11.72
N PRO A 106 18.75 19.60 11.28
CA PRO A 106 18.54 20.74 12.17
C PRO A 106 17.54 20.41 13.29
N ALA A 107 17.94 20.66 14.53
CA ALA A 107 17.12 20.35 15.70
C ALA A 107 15.75 21.03 15.68
N GLU A 108 15.68 22.27 15.18
CA GLU A 108 14.44 23.03 15.06
C GLU A 108 13.38 22.34 14.16
N GLN A 109 13.80 21.66 13.09
CA GLN A 109 12.89 20.97 12.17
C GLN A 109 12.19 19.78 12.82
N VAL A 110 12.79 19.22 13.87
CA VAL A 110 12.25 18.04 14.56
C VAL A 110 11.54 18.47 15.83
N LEU A 111 12.23 19.19 16.72
CA LEU A 111 11.75 19.47 18.08
C LEU A 111 10.61 20.51 18.13
N GLN A 112 10.47 21.34 17.09
CA GLN A 112 9.37 22.32 17.00
C GLN A 112 8.22 21.83 16.10
N HIS A 113 8.34 20.65 15.50
CA HIS A 113 7.31 20.10 14.62
C HIS A 113 6.10 19.64 15.43
N GLU A 114 4.88 19.91 14.95
CA GLU A 114 3.63 19.58 15.66
C GLU A 114 3.47 18.07 15.98
N ALA A 115 4.06 17.22 15.14
CA ALA A 115 4.04 15.77 15.31
C ALA A 115 5.04 15.26 16.37
N TYR A 116 5.99 16.07 16.82
CA TYR A 116 6.90 15.69 17.91
C TYR A 116 6.14 15.73 19.23
N GLN A 117 6.20 14.63 20.00
CA GLN A 117 5.49 14.51 21.26
C GLN A 117 6.52 14.50 22.41
N PRO A 118 6.71 15.63 23.13
CA PRO A 118 7.58 15.64 24.30
C PRO A 118 6.97 14.80 25.43
N TRP A 119 7.82 14.08 26.15
CA TRP A 119 7.47 13.39 27.40
C TRP A 119 7.48 14.32 28.60
#